data_AF-A0A965FZE1-F1
#
_entry.id   AF-A0A965FZE1-F1
#
_cell.length_a   1.000
_cell.length_b   1.000
_cell.length_c   1.000
_cell.angle_alpha   90.00
_cell.angle_beta   90.00
_cell.angle_gamma   90.00
#
_symmetry.space_group_name_H-M   'P 1'
#
loop_
_entity.id
_entity.type
_entity.pdbx_description
1 polymer ?
#
loop_
_entity_poly.entity_id
_entity_poly.type
_entity_poly.pdbx_seq_one_letter_code
_entity_poly.pdbx_strand_id
1 'polypeptide(L)'
;MFALLASLMLAAAGEVPPPPVFIPDAEVLRYLKPVEVKEWELYMRMTEQGQQRVQVGTSIVNSANIPRGKSGGVVETPEHVKARGAGIISEGNAKIQQALPSLNRLRASATARQLDSIKTINTAEELTQTLWNNAIHLSAVRMAKLAREGGYKEVHLIGSITVLEEENIIRTPALTDSIRAAWLKADAAKLLARAPTEGYSFVAPSGGEGAPSLAKGLKPASSIRQVALVWAEVYPLTSDNSAALLMVRLADAYSMRLIGSEVFLTTTGPADAFP
;
A
#
# COMPACT_ATOMS: atom_id res chain seq x y z
N MET A 1 1.30 -14.07 -5.35
CA MET A 1 2.71 -14.39 -5.62
C MET A 1 3.57 -13.15 -5.94
N PHE A 2 3.14 -11.93 -5.58
CA PHE A 2 3.88 -10.67 -5.84
C PHE A 2 4.22 -9.88 -4.57
N ALA A 3 3.73 -10.28 -3.38
CA ALA A 3 3.96 -9.54 -2.14
C ALA A 3 5.36 -9.77 -1.54
N LEU A 4 5.94 -10.96 -1.74
CA LEU A 4 7.31 -11.30 -1.30
C LEU A 4 8.39 -10.73 -2.26
N LEU A 5 7.98 -10.37 -3.48
CA LEU A 5 8.79 -9.63 -4.45
C LEU A 5 8.67 -8.10 -4.27
N ALA A 6 7.58 -7.63 -3.64
CA ALA A 6 7.38 -6.20 -3.39
C ALA A 6 8.35 -5.64 -2.32
N SER A 7 8.82 -6.46 -1.38
CA SER A 7 9.93 -6.05 -0.49
C SER A 7 11.29 -6.01 -1.21
N LEU A 8 11.38 -6.57 -2.42
CA LEU A 8 12.60 -6.59 -3.25
C LEU A 8 12.64 -5.45 -4.28
N MET A 9 11.60 -4.60 -4.43
CA MET A 9 11.49 -3.60 -5.52
C MET A 9 10.99 -2.21 -5.10
N LEU A 10 11.17 -1.79 -3.85
CA LEU A 10 10.67 -0.51 -3.34
C LEU A 10 11.77 0.49 -2.95
N ALA A 11 12.91 0.45 -3.64
CA ALA A 11 13.78 1.63 -3.78
C ALA A 11 13.57 2.23 -5.19
N ALA A 12 12.31 2.58 -5.48
CA ALA A 12 11.99 3.40 -6.64
C ALA A 12 12.45 4.85 -6.37
N ALA A 13 13.68 5.12 -6.82
CA ALA A 13 14.11 6.27 -7.60
C ALA A 13 14.13 7.68 -6.95
N GLY A 14 15.25 8.36 -7.21
CA GLY A 14 15.56 9.74 -6.85
C GLY A 14 14.55 10.79 -7.31
N GLU A 15 14.68 11.95 -6.67
CA GLU A 15 13.86 13.17 -6.77
C GLU A 15 12.35 12.94 -6.87
N VAL A 16 11.64 13.26 -5.79
CA VAL A 16 10.18 13.39 -5.77
C VAL A 16 9.78 14.30 -6.94
N PRO A 17 9.16 13.79 -8.02
CA PRO A 17 8.67 14.65 -9.07
C PRO A 17 7.65 15.60 -8.43
N PRO A 18 7.60 16.88 -8.85
CA PRO A 18 6.66 17.83 -8.30
C PRO A 18 5.26 17.19 -8.34
N PRO A 19 4.51 17.27 -7.22
CA PRO A 19 3.28 16.51 -7.07
C PRO A 19 2.35 16.79 -8.25
N PRO A 20 1.64 15.76 -8.77
CA PRO A 20 0.65 16.01 -9.81
C PRO A 20 -0.31 17.08 -9.31
N VAL A 21 -0.45 18.15 -10.09
CA VAL A 21 -1.28 19.33 -9.77
C VAL A 21 -2.76 18.95 -9.61
N PHE A 22 -3.14 17.71 -9.97
CA PHE A 22 -4.50 17.20 -9.90
C PHE A 22 -4.52 15.68 -9.64
N ILE A 23 -5.25 15.23 -8.63
CA ILE A 23 -5.54 13.81 -8.39
C ILE A 23 -6.65 13.38 -9.34
N PRO A 24 -6.49 12.32 -10.16
CA PRO A 24 -7.59 11.78 -10.96
C PRO A 24 -8.78 11.37 -10.09
N ASP A 25 -10.01 11.56 -10.58
CA ASP A 25 -11.24 11.24 -9.82
C ASP A 25 -11.29 9.79 -9.28
N ALA A 26 -10.65 8.84 -9.97
CA ALA A 26 -10.51 7.46 -9.51
C ALA A 26 -9.67 7.30 -8.23
N GLU A 27 -8.73 8.22 -7.99
CA GLU A 27 -7.84 8.19 -6.85
C GLU A 27 -8.33 9.06 -5.69
N VAL A 28 -9.22 10.03 -5.94
CA VAL A 28 -9.79 10.93 -4.91
C VAL A 28 -10.37 10.14 -3.73
N LEU A 29 -11.12 9.07 -4.02
CA LEU A 29 -11.77 8.24 -3.01
C LEU A 29 -10.82 7.65 -1.96
N ARG A 30 -9.54 7.40 -2.33
CA ARG A 30 -8.54 6.82 -1.42
C ARG A 30 -8.14 7.78 -0.30
N TYR A 31 -8.27 9.08 -0.55
CA TYR A 31 -7.84 10.14 0.37
C TYR A 31 -9.01 10.83 1.08
N LEU A 32 -10.26 10.42 0.81
CA LEU A 32 -11.45 10.95 1.46
C LEU A 32 -11.80 10.17 2.73
N LYS A 33 -12.37 10.86 3.72
CA LYS A 33 -12.94 10.23 4.92
C LYS A 33 -14.24 9.51 4.56
N PRO A 34 -14.69 8.52 5.34
CA PRO A 34 -15.92 7.78 5.03
C PRO A 34 -17.18 8.63 4.82
N VAL A 35 -17.29 9.76 5.51
CA VAL A 35 -18.42 10.71 5.32
C VAL A 35 -18.30 11.46 3.99
N GLU A 36 -17.08 11.86 3.61
CA GLU A 36 -16.79 12.58 2.37
C GLU A 36 -16.90 11.66 1.14
N VAL A 37 -16.65 10.36 1.29
CA VAL A 37 -16.89 9.36 0.24
C VAL A 37 -18.37 9.28 -0.11
N LYS A 38 -19.26 9.23 0.90
CA LYS A 38 -20.71 9.23 0.67
C LYS A 38 -21.18 10.51 -0.01
N GLU A 39 -20.59 11.64 0.36
CA GLU A 39 -20.85 12.93 -0.25
C GLU A 39 -20.38 12.98 -1.72
N TRP A 40 -19.19 12.45 -2.00
CA TRP A 40 -18.66 12.31 -3.35
C TRP A 40 -19.60 11.50 -4.24
N GLU A 41 -20.01 10.31 -3.80
CA GLU A 41 -20.92 9.45 -4.55
C GLU A 41 -22.27 10.12 -4.85
N LEU A 42 -22.80 10.90 -3.89
CA LEU A 42 -24.03 11.65 -4.05
C LEU A 42 -23.92 12.69 -5.18
N TYR A 43 -22.85 13.49 -5.18
CA TYR A 43 -22.66 14.55 -6.17
C TYR A 43 -22.21 14.01 -7.55
N MET A 44 -21.48 12.91 -7.58
CA MET A 44 -21.19 12.20 -8.83
C MET A 44 -22.47 11.67 -9.47
N ARG A 45 -23.36 11.05 -8.68
CA ARG A 45 -24.68 10.60 -9.17
C ARG A 45 -25.54 11.76 -9.67
N MET A 46 -25.51 12.91 -9.00
CA MET A 46 -26.20 14.12 -9.46
C MET A 46 -25.67 14.62 -10.81
N THR A 47 -24.35 14.55 -11.00
CA THR A 47 -23.67 14.90 -12.26
C THR A 47 -24.05 13.94 -13.38
N GLU A 48 -24.05 12.63 -13.13
CA GLU A 48 -24.49 11.60 -14.08
C GLU A 48 -25.94 11.80 -14.53
N GLN A 49 -26.85 12.08 -13.58
CA GLN A 49 -28.24 12.41 -13.90
C GLN A 49 -28.35 13.67 -14.76
N GLY A 50 -27.51 14.67 -14.49
CA GLY A 50 -27.42 15.88 -15.30
C GLY A 50 -26.95 15.59 -16.73
N GLN A 51 -25.90 14.77 -16.89
CA GLN A 51 -25.38 14.36 -18.19
C GLN A 51 -26.42 13.56 -19.00
N GLN A 52 -27.14 12.63 -18.36
CA GLN A 52 -28.23 11.89 -19.01
C GLN A 52 -29.33 12.83 -19.52
N ARG A 53 -29.70 13.85 -18.74
CA ARG A 53 -30.67 14.88 -19.16
C ARG A 53 -30.16 15.67 -20.37
N VAL A 54 -28.91 16.13 -20.34
CA VAL A 54 -28.29 16.82 -21.49
C VAL A 54 -28.32 15.94 -22.74
N GLN A 55 -27.99 14.66 -22.60
CA GLN A 55 -28.00 13.70 -23.72
C GLN A 55 -29.41 13.53 -24.30
N VAL A 56 -30.41 13.29 -23.44
CA VAL A 56 -31.82 13.16 -23.85
C VAL A 56 -32.32 14.43 -24.53
N GLY A 57 -32.05 15.61 -23.95
CA GLY A 57 -32.42 16.89 -24.53
C GLY A 57 -31.76 17.14 -25.89
N THR A 58 -30.49 16.76 -26.04
CA THR A 58 -29.76 16.84 -27.32
C THR A 58 -30.40 15.93 -28.37
N SER A 59 -30.76 14.69 -28.03
CA SER A 59 -31.48 13.79 -28.95
C SER A 59 -32.83 14.37 -29.39
N ILE A 60 -33.56 15.02 -28.48
CA ILE A 60 -34.85 15.66 -28.77
C ILE A 60 -34.65 16.85 -29.73
N VAL A 61 -33.69 17.73 -29.47
CA VAL A 61 -33.37 18.85 -30.37
C VAL A 61 -33.02 18.33 -31.77
N ASN A 62 -32.19 17.29 -31.86
CA ASN A 62 -31.80 16.69 -33.14
C ASN A 62 -32.99 16.07 -33.89
N SER A 63 -33.97 15.50 -33.17
CA SER A 63 -35.17 14.92 -33.76
C SER A 63 -36.11 15.95 -34.41
N ALA A 64 -36.01 17.22 -34.03
CA ALA A 64 -36.81 18.30 -34.61
C ALA A 64 -36.48 18.58 -36.09
N ASN A 65 -35.32 18.12 -36.57
CA ASN A 65 -34.87 18.30 -37.95
C ASN A 65 -35.26 17.11 -38.86
N ILE A 66 -35.97 16.09 -38.33
CA ILE A 66 -36.38 14.90 -39.08
C ILE A 66 -37.80 15.12 -39.65
N PRO A 67 -38.02 15.04 -40.98
CA PRO A 67 -39.36 15.17 -41.57
C PRO A 67 -40.29 14.07 -41.03
N ARG A 68 -41.35 14.44 -40.29
CA ARG A 68 -42.37 13.48 -39.84
C ARG A 68 -43.43 13.31 -40.93
N GLY A 69 -43.57 12.08 -41.44
CA GLY A 69 -44.65 11.71 -42.36
C GLY A 69 -46.03 11.94 -41.72
N LYS A 70 -46.99 12.39 -42.54
CA LYS A 70 -48.36 12.74 -42.12
C LYS A 70 -49.01 11.60 -41.34
N SER A 71 -49.10 11.75 -40.02
CA SER A 71 -49.98 10.96 -39.16
C SER A 71 -50.87 11.95 -38.39
N GLY A 72 -52.19 11.71 -38.44
CA GLY A 72 -53.26 12.64 -38.05
C GLY A 72 -53.43 12.84 -36.53
N GLY A 73 -52.35 13.17 -35.83
CA GLY A 73 -52.39 13.71 -34.46
C GLY A 73 -51.79 15.12 -34.42
N VAL A 74 -52.04 15.87 -33.35
CA VAL A 74 -51.45 17.20 -33.13
C VAL A 74 -49.92 17.11 -33.23
N VAL A 75 -49.36 17.50 -34.37
CA VAL A 75 -47.91 17.48 -34.60
C VAL A 75 -47.33 18.68 -33.86
N GLU A 76 -46.57 18.44 -32.79
CA GLU A 76 -45.72 19.48 -32.19
C GLU A 76 -44.88 20.13 -33.29
N THR A 77 -44.88 21.47 -33.35
CA THR A 77 -44.04 22.19 -34.32
C THR A 77 -42.56 21.93 -34.01
N PRO A 78 -41.68 21.96 -35.03
CA PRO A 78 -40.23 21.84 -34.83
C PRO A 78 -39.69 22.80 -33.76
N GLU A 79 -40.27 24.00 -33.65
CA GLU A 79 -39.95 25.01 -32.65
C GLU A 79 -40.30 24.54 -31.23
N HIS A 80 -41.48 23.93 -31.03
CA HIS A 80 -41.87 23.36 -29.74
C HIS A 80 -40.97 22.19 -29.33
N VAL A 81 -40.57 21.34 -30.27
CA VAL A 81 -39.64 20.23 -30.00
C VAL A 81 -38.26 20.75 -29.60
N LYS A 82 -37.75 21.78 -30.28
CA LYS A 82 -36.48 22.44 -29.93
C LYS A 82 -36.54 23.11 -28.56
N ALA A 83 -37.61 23.84 -28.26
CA ALA A 83 -37.81 24.50 -26.98
C ALA A 83 -37.85 23.48 -25.82
N ARG A 84 -38.57 22.36 -25.99
CA ARG A 84 -38.62 21.28 -25.00
C ARG A 84 -37.25 20.63 -24.78
N GLY A 85 -36.52 20.34 -25.86
CA GLY A 85 -35.16 19.79 -25.78
C GLY A 85 -34.20 20.74 -25.07
N ALA A 86 -34.26 22.04 -25.38
CA ALA A 86 -33.47 23.08 -24.71
C ALA A 86 -33.79 23.19 -23.21
N GLY A 87 -35.07 23.08 -22.82
CA GLY A 87 -35.48 23.03 -21.41
C GLY A 87 -34.81 21.88 -20.66
N ILE A 88 -34.84 20.67 -21.23
CA ILE A 88 -34.21 19.47 -20.63
C ILE A 88 -32.68 19.62 -20.54
N ILE A 89 -32.03 20.24 -21.53
CA ILE A 89 -30.59 20.54 -21.49
C ILE A 89 -30.28 21.51 -20.35
N SER A 90 -31.09 22.56 -20.18
CA SER A 90 -30.89 23.55 -19.12
C SER A 90 -31.03 22.94 -17.72
N GLU A 91 -32.00 22.04 -17.52
CA GLU A 91 -32.15 21.26 -16.27
C GLU A 91 -30.92 20.39 -16.00
N GLY A 92 -30.41 19.71 -17.02
CA GLY A 92 -29.21 18.88 -16.92
C GLY A 92 -27.97 19.69 -16.52
N ASN A 93 -27.77 20.84 -17.17
CA ASN A 93 -26.69 21.77 -16.85
C ASN A 93 -26.82 22.35 -15.43
N ALA A 94 -28.03 22.68 -14.99
CA ALA A 94 -28.25 23.17 -13.63
C ALA A 94 -27.85 22.14 -12.57
N LYS A 95 -28.16 20.85 -12.78
CA LYS A 95 -27.73 19.76 -11.89
C LYS A 95 -26.21 19.59 -11.84
N ILE A 96 -25.54 19.67 -12.99
CA ILE A 96 -24.07 19.61 -13.07
C ILE A 96 -23.45 20.79 -12.31
N GLN A 97 -23.95 22.01 -12.54
CA GLN A 97 -23.46 23.22 -11.88
C GLN A 97 -23.72 23.23 -10.38
N GLN A 98 -24.80 22.61 -9.92
CA GLN A 98 -25.11 22.45 -8.50
C GLN A 98 -24.13 21.50 -7.78
N ALA A 99 -23.70 20.42 -8.45
CA ALA A 99 -22.78 19.44 -7.87
C ALA A 99 -21.31 19.90 -7.88
N LEU A 100 -20.94 20.75 -8.84
CA LEU A 100 -19.56 21.13 -9.13
C LEU A 100 -18.78 21.73 -7.94
N PRO A 101 -19.34 22.66 -7.12
CA PRO A 101 -18.60 23.25 -6.00
C PRO A 101 -18.21 22.21 -4.95
N SER A 102 -19.10 21.27 -4.63
CA SER A 102 -18.84 20.22 -3.64
C SER A 102 -17.80 19.22 -4.14
N LEU A 103 -17.87 18.82 -5.41
CA LEU A 103 -16.84 17.97 -6.02
C LEU A 103 -15.47 18.66 -6.02
N ASN A 104 -15.41 19.96 -6.32
CA ASN A 104 -14.15 20.72 -6.27
C ASN A 104 -13.57 20.80 -4.85
N ARG A 105 -14.41 21.02 -3.83
CA ARG A 105 -14.00 21.01 -2.42
C ARG A 105 -13.44 19.65 -2.01
N LEU A 106 -14.09 18.56 -2.43
CA LEU A 106 -13.66 17.20 -2.14
C LEU A 106 -12.33 16.86 -2.82
N ARG A 107 -12.14 17.27 -4.08
CA ARG A 107 -10.85 17.16 -4.79
C ARG A 107 -9.74 17.89 -4.04
N ALA A 108 -9.96 19.15 -3.66
CA ALA A 108 -8.98 19.92 -2.89
C ALA A 108 -8.63 19.25 -1.55
N SER A 109 -9.61 18.66 -0.86
CA SER A 109 -9.39 17.95 0.40
C SER A 109 -8.57 16.68 0.21
N ALA A 110 -8.82 15.92 -0.87
CA ALA A 110 -8.03 14.75 -1.24
C ALA A 110 -6.59 15.14 -1.60
N THR A 111 -6.40 16.20 -2.40
CA THR A 111 -5.08 16.74 -2.77
C THR A 111 -4.28 17.16 -1.55
N ALA A 112 -4.87 17.90 -0.61
CA ALA A 112 -4.18 18.30 0.61
C ALA A 112 -3.69 17.10 1.44
N ARG A 113 -4.47 16.02 1.52
CA ARG A 113 -4.09 14.82 2.27
C ARG A 113 -3.06 13.96 1.56
N GLN A 114 -3.11 13.90 0.23
CA GLN A 114 -2.03 13.28 -0.53
C GLN A 114 -0.72 14.04 -0.31
N LEU A 115 -0.74 15.37 -0.38
CA LEU A 115 0.43 16.21 -0.11
C LEU A 115 0.99 15.98 1.30
N ASP A 116 0.12 15.84 2.30
CA ASP A 116 0.52 15.49 3.67
C ASP A 116 1.20 14.11 3.73
N SER A 117 0.68 13.12 2.99
CA SER A 117 1.23 11.76 2.96
C SER A 117 2.61 11.65 2.29
N ILE A 118 3.00 12.63 1.46
CA ILE A 118 4.29 12.67 0.77
C ILE A 118 5.25 13.71 1.34
N LYS A 119 4.86 14.40 2.42
CA LYS A 119 5.70 15.42 3.05
C LYS A 119 6.98 14.76 3.58
N THR A 120 8.13 15.34 3.24
CA THR A 120 9.41 14.92 3.81
C THR A 120 9.40 15.15 5.32
N ILE A 121 9.59 14.09 6.08
CA ILE A 121 9.66 14.14 7.55
C ILE A 121 11.04 14.68 7.93
N ASN A 122 11.09 15.70 8.80
CA ASN A 122 12.33 16.12 9.42
C ASN A 122 12.70 15.13 10.52
N THR A 123 13.57 14.17 10.20
CA THR A 123 13.99 13.10 11.11
C THR A 123 14.66 13.61 12.38
N ALA A 124 15.20 14.84 12.39
CA ALA A 124 15.89 15.42 13.54
C ALA A 124 14.93 16.01 14.59
N GLU A 125 13.71 16.42 14.22
CA GLU A 125 12.78 17.10 15.13
C GLU A 125 11.60 16.21 15.57
N GLU A 126 11.19 15.23 14.75
CA GLU A 126 9.92 14.51 14.96
C GLU A 126 10.10 13.05 15.39
N LEU A 127 11.30 12.48 15.33
CA LEU A 127 11.54 11.06 15.62
C LEU A 127 12.70 10.85 16.59
N THR A 128 12.41 10.28 17.77
CA THR A 128 13.46 9.92 18.73
C THR A 128 14.22 8.69 18.25
N GLN A 129 15.52 8.83 18.04
CA GLN A 129 16.39 7.69 17.73
C GLN A 129 16.44 6.72 18.92
N THR A 130 16.27 5.44 18.62
CA THR A 130 16.47 4.35 19.58
C THR A 130 17.88 3.81 19.42
N LEU A 131 18.60 3.62 20.52
CA LEU A 131 19.91 2.98 20.50
C LEU A 131 19.83 1.60 19.81
N TRP A 132 20.77 1.33 18.90
CA TRP A 132 20.82 0.11 18.10
C TRP A 132 20.54 -1.18 18.87
N ASN A 133 21.27 -1.43 19.96
CA ASN A 133 21.11 -2.63 20.77
C ASN A 133 19.72 -2.71 21.42
N ASN A 134 19.13 -1.58 21.79
CA ASN A 134 17.79 -1.52 22.35
C ASN A 134 16.73 -1.79 21.27
N ALA A 135 16.91 -1.27 20.06
CA ALA A 135 16.03 -1.54 18.92
C ALA A 135 16.00 -3.04 18.57
N ILE A 136 17.17 -3.69 18.53
CA ILE A 136 17.28 -5.14 18.32
C ILE A 136 16.57 -5.91 19.45
N HIS A 137 16.83 -5.54 20.70
CA HIS A 137 16.23 -6.22 21.86
C HIS A 137 14.71 -6.11 21.86
N LEU A 138 14.17 -4.89 21.68
CA LEU A 138 12.73 -4.65 21.64
C LEU A 138 12.07 -5.38 20.47
N SER A 139 12.69 -5.35 19.29
CA SER A 139 12.21 -6.08 18.11
C SER A 139 12.11 -7.58 18.40
N ALA A 140 13.17 -8.18 18.96
CA ALA A 140 13.20 -9.60 19.27
C ALA A 140 12.14 -9.99 20.33
N VAL A 141 11.99 -9.19 21.39
CA VAL A 141 10.98 -9.43 22.43
C VAL A 141 9.56 -9.38 21.87
N ARG A 142 9.25 -8.35 21.08
CA ARG A 142 7.91 -8.17 20.51
C ARG A 142 7.59 -9.22 19.46
N MET A 143 8.53 -9.55 18.60
CA MET A 143 8.34 -10.60 17.59
C MET A 143 8.22 -11.99 18.21
N ALA A 144 9.03 -12.32 19.23
CA ALA A 144 8.89 -13.56 19.97
C ALA A 144 7.53 -13.67 20.67
N LYS A 145 7.08 -12.57 21.29
CA LYS A 145 5.74 -12.49 21.89
C LYS A 145 4.65 -12.70 20.84
N LEU A 146 4.73 -12.01 19.70
CA LEU A 146 3.74 -12.08 18.62
C LEU A 146 3.66 -13.49 18.02
N ALA A 147 4.80 -14.16 17.81
CA ALA A 147 4.84 -15.53 17.35
C ALA A 147 4.21 -16.49 18.38
N ARG A 148 4.53 -16.32 19.67
CA ARG A 148 3.94 -17.14 20.73
C ARG A 148 2.42 -16.95 20.84
N GLU A 149 1.95 -15.71 20.87
CA GLU A 149 0.51 -15.39 20.96
C GLU A 149 -0.25 -15.76 19.68
N GLY A 150 0.43 -15.73 18.53
CA GLY A 150 -0.08 -16.24 17.27
C GLY A 150 -0.25 -17.76 17.22
N GLY A 151 0.28 -18.49 18.21
CA GLY A 151 0.20 -19.96 18.29
C GLY A 151 1.19 -20.68 17.38
N TYR A 152 2.26 -20.01 16.95
CA TYR A 152 3.30 -20.61 16.12
C TYR A 152 4.08 -21.66 16.91
N LYS A 153 4.38 -22.78 16.25
CA LYS A 153 5.13 -23.89 16.86
C LYS A 153 6.63 -23.75 16.66
N GLU A 154 7.02 -23.06 15.59
CA GLU A 154 8.39 -22.91 15.17
C GLU A 154 8.59 -21.56 14.49
N VAL A 155 9.75 -20.93 14.72
CA VAL A 155 10.15 -19.68 14.08
C VAL A 155 11.53 -19.85 13.45
N HIS A 156 11.65 -19.51 12.17
CA HIS A 156 12.93 -19.48 11.46
C HIS A 156 13.39 -18.04 11.25
N LEU A 157 14.54 -17.69 11.83
CA LEU A 157 15.26 -16.46 11.46
C LEU A 157 16.06 -16.72 10.18
N ILE A 158 15.58 -16.20 9.06
CA ILE A 158 16.11 -16.44 7.71
C ILE A 158 17.38 -15.65 7.45
N GLY A 159 17.48 -14.45 8.02
CA GLY A 159 18.68 -13.63 7.94
C GLY A 159 18.35 -12.14 7.95
N SER A 160 19.35 -11.35 7.61
CA SER A 160 19.23 -9.90 7.52
C SER A 160 20.01 -9.33 6.35
N ILE A 161 19.53 -8.19 5.87
CA ILE A 161 20.12 -7.44 4.77
C ILE A 161 20.27 -5.97 5.12
N THR A 162 21.23 -5.33 4.47
CA THR A 162 21.34 -3.89 4.38
C THR A 162 21.01 -3.49 2.94
N VAL A 163 20.10 -2.55 2.79
CA VAL A 163 19.68 -2.00 1.51
C VAL A 163 20.35 -0.64 1.37
N LEU A 164 21.37 -0.57 0.52
CA LEU A 164 22.10 0.67 0.22
C LEU A 164 21.41 1.45 -0.90
N GLU A 165 21.93 2.65 -1.18
CA GLU A 165 21.56 3.43 -2.37
C GLU A 165 21.72 2.59 -3.66
N GLU A 166 20.89 2.89 -4.66
CA GLU A 166 20.83 2.18 -5.95
C GLU A 166 20.43 0.69 -5.85
N GLU A 167 19.66 0.31 -4.82
CA GLU A 167 19.18 -1.07 -4.61
C GLU A 167 20.30 -2.10 -4.39
N ASN A 168 21.49 -1.66 -3.98
CA ASN A 168 22.57 -2.58 -3.63
C ASN A 168 22.26 -3.29 -2.31
N ILE A 169 21.93 -4.57 -2.40
CA ILE A 169 21.57 -5.41 -1.24
C ILE A 169 22.79 -6.18 -0.76
N ILE A 170 23.15 -5.96 0.51
CA ILE A 170 24.24 -6.66 1.18
C ILE A 170 23.67 -7.57 2.27
N ARG A 171 24.22 -8.78 2.40
CA ARG A 171 23.88 -9.68 3.52
C ARG A 171 24.60 -9.21 4.79
N THR A 172 23.90 -9.24 5.92
CA THR A 172 24.38 -8.66 7.18
C THR A 172 24.41 -9.72 8.29
N PRO A 173 25.30 -10.74 8.26
CA PRO A 173 25.26 -11.87 9.20
C PRO A 173 25.36 -11.45 10.67
N ALA A 174 26.16 -10.43 10.98
CA ALA A 174 26.32 -9.91 12.34
C ALA A 174 24.99 -9.42 12.94
N LEU A 175 24.12 -8.78 12.14
CA LEU A 175 22.78 -8.40 12.56
C LEU A 175 21.88 -9.64 12.79
N THR A 176 21.99 -10.65 11.93
CA THR A 176 21.27 -11.92 12.11
C THR A 176 21.65 -12.57 13.45
N ASP A 177 22.94 -12.61 13.77
CA ASP A 177 23.43 -13.19 15.02
C ASP A 177 23.01 -12.37 16.24
N SER A 178 23.01 -11.04 16.12
CA SER A 178 22.54 -10.14 17.17
C SER A 178 21.04 -10.32 17.46
N ILE A 179 20.21 -10.43 16.42
CA ILE A 179 18.77 -10.71 16.56
C ILE A 179 18.57 -12.11 17.16
N ARG A 180 19.31 -13.12 16.70
CA ARG A 180 19.24 -14.48 17.27
C ARG A 180 19.58 -14.48 18.75
N ALA A 181 20.66 -13.80 19.16
CA ALA A 181 21.06 -13.70 20.55
C ALA A 181 20.01 -12.97 21.41
N ALA A 182 19.43 -11.88 20.90
CA ALA A 182 18.36 -11.16 21.57
C ALA A 182 17.08 -12.01 21.70
N TRP A 183 16.73 -12.75 20.64
CA TRP A 183 15.57 -13.63 20.61
C TRP A 183 15.69 -14.77 21.60
N LEU A 184 16.84 -15.46 21.63
CA LEU A 184 17.07 -16.57 22.56
C LEU A 184 16.95 -16.14 24.04
N LYS A 185 17.24 -14.87 24.35
CA LYS A 185 17.02 -14.30 25.69
C LYS A 185 15.54 -13.99 25.96
N ALA A 186 14.80 -13.59 24.94
CA ALA A 186 13.38 -13.21 25.06
C ALA A 186 12.41 -14.40 25.01
N ASP A 187 12.78 -15.46 24.29
CA ASP A 187 11.89 -16.56 23.92
C ASP A 187 11.89 -17.69 24.96
N ALA A 188 11.09 -17.49 26.01
CA ALA A 188 10.84 -18.52 27.02
C ALA A 188 10.23 -19.82 26.45
N ALA A 189 9.53 -19.74 25.32
CA ALA A 189 8.88 -20.88 24.68
C ALA A 189 9.83 -21.67 23.75
N LYS A 190 11.05 -21.16 23.50
CA LYS A 190 12.08 -21.78 22.66
C LYS A 190 11.55 -22.16 21.27
N LEU A 191 10.75 -21.26 20.68
CA LEU A 191 10.18 -21.42 19.35
C LEU A 191 11.21 -21.22 18.24
N LEU A 192 12.31 -20.50 18.52
CA LEU A 192 13.34 -20.26 17.52
C LEU A 192 14.06 -21.56 17.11
N ALA A 193 13.84 -21.96 15.87
CA ALA A 193 14.48 -23.11 15.26
C ALA A 193 15.97 -22.89 15.02
N ARG A 194 16.72 -23.99 14.96
CA ARG A 194 18.10 -23.96 14.46
C ARG A 194 18.09 -23.66 12.96
N ALA A 195 19.10 -22.93 12.50
CA ALA A 195 19.31 -22.74 11.08
C ALA A 195 19.59 -24.10 10.40
N PRO A 196 19.09 -24.34 9.19
CA PRO A 196 19.44 -25.53 8.41
C PRO A 196 20.96 -25.61 8.17
N THR A 197 21.52 -26.83 8.19
CA THR A 197 22.95 -27.06 7.95
C THR A 197 23.39 -26.59 6.56
N GLU A 198 22.53 -26.73 5.56
CA GLU A 198 22.79 -26.25 4.19
C GLU A 198 22.41 -24.78 3.96
N GLY A 199 22.02 -24.07 5.01
CA GLY A 199 21.52 -22.69 4.94
C GLY A 199 20.09 -22.59 4.42
N TYR A 200 19.56 -21.36 4.43
CA TYR A 200 18.25 -21.06 3.85
C TYR A 200 18.38 -20.81 2.34
N SER A 201 17.50 -21.44 1.57
CA SER A 201 17.34 -21.24 0.13
C SER A 201 15.89 -21.44 -0.26
N PHE A 202 15.33 -20.52 -1.04
CA PHE A 202 13.98 -20.72 -1.56
C PHE A 202 14.01 -21.82 -2.62
N VAL A 203 13.33 -22.92 -2.33
CA VAL A 203 13.18 -24.06 -3.23
C VAL A 203 11.75 -24.05 -3.74
N ALA A 204 11.56 -23.57 -4.97
CA ALA A 204 10.29 -23.70 -5.66
C ALA A 204 10.04 -25.18 -6.01
N PRO A 205 8.79 -25.66 -5.99
CA PRO A 205 8.46 -27.01 -6.45
C PRO A 205 8.72 -27.13 -7.95
N SER A 206 9.49 -28.15 -8.36
CA SER A 206 9.71 -28.46 -9.77
C SER A 206 8.38 -28.88 -10.43
N GLY A 207 7.98 -28.20 -11.49
CA GLY A 207 6.76 -28.53 -12.25
C GLY A 207 5.44 -28.04 -11.64
N GLY A 208 5.48 -27.22 -10.58
CA GLY A 208 4.27 -26.61 -9.99
C GLY A 208 3.48 -27.50 -9.03
N GLU A 209 3.90 -28.75 -8.82
CA GLU A 209 3.31 -29.64 -7.82
C GLU A 209 4.10 -29.59 -6.50
N GLY A 210 3.45 -29.12 -5.44
CA GLY A 210 4.00 -29.08 -4.07
C GLY A 210 4.04 -27.66 -3.47
N ALA A 211 4.28 -27.58 -2.15
CA ALA A 211 4.50 -26.31 -1.46
C ALA A 211 5.99 -25.93 -1.50
N PRO A 212 6.35 -24.64 -1.71
CA PRO A 212 7.74 -24.21 -1.71
C PRO A 212 8.40 -24.44 -0.34
N SER A 213 9.69 -24.75 -0.35
CA SER A 213 10.49 -24.88 0.87
C SER A 213 11.50 -23.74 1.02
N LEU A 214 11.94 -23.52 2.26
CA LEU A 214 12.94 -22.53 2.63
C LEU A 214 14.35 -23.09 2.75
N ALA A 215 14.50 -24.41 2.65
CA ALA A 215 15.78 -25.08 2.46
C ALA A 215 15.52 -26.51 1.98
N LYS A 216 16.48 -27.10 1.26
CA LYS A 216 16.39 -28.46 0.72
C LYS A 216 15.97 -29.54 1.74
N GLY A 217 16.37 -29.37 3.01
CA GLY A 217 16.04 -30.29 4.11
C GLY A 217 14.87 -29.87 5.01
N LEU A 218 14.30 -28.67 4.82
CA LEU A 218 13.16 -28.22 5.60
C LEU A 218 11.87 -28.67 4.94
N LYS A 219 10.94 -29.21 5.74
CA LYS A 219 9.59 -29.49 5.27
C LYS A 219 8.83 -28.16 5.13
N PRO A 220 8.16 -27.90 4.01
CA PRO A 220 7.24 -26.78 3.90
C PRO A 220 6.21 -26.79 5.02
N ALA A 221 5.78 -25.60 5.46
CA ALA A 221 4.61 -25.49 6.32
C ALA A 221 3.39 -26.06 5.57
N SER A 222 2.59 -26.87 6.25
CA SER A 222 1.37 -27.49 5.71
C SER A 222 0.09 -26.82 6.21
N SER A 223 0.20 -25.90 7.17
CA SER A 223 -0.94 -25.17 7.73
C SER A 223 -0.53 -23.78 8.24
N ILE A 224 -1.52 -22.88 8.30
CA ILE A 224 -1.39 -21.55 8.91
C ILE A 224 -1.00 -21.70 10.39
N ARG A 225 -0.16 -20.78 10.89
CA ARG A 225 0.36 -20.77 12.28
C ARG A 225 1.22 -21.97 12.64
N GLN A 226 1.70 -22.74 11.66
CA GLN A 226 2.65 -23.81 11.94
C GLN A 226 4.07 -23.25 12.14
N VAL A 227 4.55 -22.51 11.13
CA VAL A 227 5.91 -21.97 11.07
C VAL A 227 5.84 -20.48 10.78
N ALA A 228 6.58 -19.68 11.55
CA ALA A 228 6.77 -18.25 11.30
C ALA A 228 8.18 -17.98 10.76
N LEU A 229 8.31 -16.94 9.93
CA LEU A 229 9.55 -16.51 9.31
C LEU A 229 9.90 -15.13 9.80
N VAL A 230 11.15 -14.94 10.23
CA VAL A 230 11.67 -13.65 10.67
C VAL A 230 12.86 -13.26 9.81
N TRP A 231 12.92 -11.99 9.46
CA TRP A 231 14.09 -11.37 8.85
C TRP A 231 14.19 -9.90 9.24
N ALA A 232 15.36 -9.31 9.01
CA ALA A 232 15.58 -7.89 9.25
C ALA A 232 16.20 -7.18 8.04
N GLU A 233 15.89 -5.90 7.93
CA GLU A 233 16.34 -5.02 6.86
C GLU A 233 16.87 -3.74 7.52
N VAL A 234 18.01 -3.24 7.04
CA VAL A 234 18.56 -1.95 7.45
C VAL A 234 18.59 -1.03 6.24
N TYR A 235 18.03 0.15 6.38
CA TYR A 235 18.05 1.21 5.38
C TYR A 235 18.83 2.40 5.94
N PRO A 236 20.12 2.56 5.58
CA PRO A 236 20.87 3.77 5.92
C PRO A 236 20.14 4.99 5.36
N LEU A 237 19.95 6.01 6.20
CA LEU A 237 19.33 7.27 5.81
C LEU A 237 20.37 8.37 5.58
N THR A 238 21.57 8.18 6.12
CA THR A 238 22.68 9.12 6.00
C THR A 238 23.96 8.36 5.64
N SER A 239 24.81 8.99 4.83
CA SER A 239 26.10 8.43 4.40
C SER A 239 27.13 8.36 5.53
N ASP A 240 26.93 9.13 6.60
CA ASP A 240 27.79 9.20 7.79
C ASP A 240 27.40 8.19 8.88
N ASN A 241 26.49 7.25 8.59
CA ASN A 241 26.03 6.21 9.53
C ASN A 241 25.26 6.73 10.77
N SER A 242 24.98 8.04 10.84
CA SER A 242 24.28 8.65 11.98
C SER A 242 22.79 8.31 12.06
N ALA A 243 22.17 7.88 10.96
CA ALA A 243 20.78 7.45 10.95
C ALA A 243 20.50 6.31 9.95
N ALA A 244 19.65 5.39 10.38
CA ALA A 244 19.14 4.25 9.63
C ALA A 244 17.77 3.81 10.14
N LEU A 245 16.99 3.18 9.27
CA LEU A 245 15.79 2.44 9.66
C LEU A 245 16.14 0.97 9.82
N LEU A 246 15.95 0.44 11.03
CA LEU A 246 15.94 -1.00 11.28
C LEU A 246 14.51 -1.50 11.20
N MET A 247 14.24 -2.38 10.24
CA MET A 247 12.97 -3.08 10.12
C MET A 247 13.15 -4.55 10.51
N VAL A 248 12.26 -5.07 11.37
CA VAL A 248 12.21 -6.50 11.68
C VAL A 248 10.80 -7.00 11.39
N ARG A 249 10.71 -8.02 10.53
CA ARG A 249 9.44 -8.52 10.00
C ARG A 249 9.22 -9.96 10.40
N LEU A 250 7.95 -10.30 10.62
CA LEU A 250 7.46 -11.64 10.93
C LEU A 250 6.36 -11.99 9.93
N ALA A 251 6.46 -13.15 9.28
CA ALA A 251 5.47 -13.65 8.32
C ALA A 251 5.09 -15.11 8.60
N ASP A 252 3.91 -15.51 8.15
CA ASP A 252 3.45 -16.90 8.22
C ASP A 252 4.00 -17.67 7.02
N ALA A 253 4.70 -18.78 7.26
CA ALA A 253 5.42 -19.50 6.21
C ALA A 253 4.49 -20.20 5.20
N TYR A 254 3.24 -20.50 5.58
CA TYR A 254 2.28 -21.17 4.70
C TYR A 254 1.61 -20.17 3.75
N SER A 255 1.11 -19.07 4.30
CA SER A 255 0.37 -18.04 3.55
C SER A 255 1.26 -16.95 2.97
N MET A 256 2.52 -16.86 3.41
CA MET A 256 3.49 -15.81 3.07
C MET A 256 2.98 -14.39 3.38
N ARG A 257 2.05 -14.27 4.35
CA ARG A 257 1.51 -12.98 4.80
C ARG A 257 2.31 -12.45 5.97
N LEU A 258 2.61 -11.14 5.94
CA LEU A 258 3.16 -10.43 7.09
C LEU A 258 2.16 -10.49 8.26
N ILE A 259 2.68 -10.84 9.42
CA ILE A 259 1.97 -10.92 10.71
C ILE A 259 2.35 -9.73 11.59
N GLY A 260 3.62 -9.31 11.51
CA GLY A 260 4.15 -8.21 12.29
C GLY A 260 5.30 -7.52 11.56
N SER A 261 5.42 -6.22 11.79
CA SER A 261 6.56 -5.42 11.35
C SER A 261 6.85 -4.40 12.44
N GLU A 262 8.11 -4.32 12.84
CA GLU A 262 8.62 -3.27 13.72
C GLU A 262 9.59 -2.42 12.92
N VAL A 263 9.60 -1.11 13.21
CA VAL A 263 10.49 -0.15 12.58
C VAL A 263 11.07 0.74 13.67
N PHE A 264 12.39 0.91 13.65
CA PHE A 264 13.11 1.79 14.55
C PHE A 264 13.99 2.73 13.74
N LEU A 265 13.93 4.02 14.07
CA LEU A 265 15.00 4.94 13.73
C LEU A 265 16.16 4.72 14.70
N THR A 266 17.35 4.43 14.17
CA THR A 266 18.56 4.08 14.92
C THR A 266 19.80 4.60 14.19
N THR A 267 20.98 4.48 14.77
CA THR A 267 22.26 4.51 14.03
C THR A 267 22.40 3.25 13.17
N THR A 268 23.29 3.22 12.18
CA THR A 268 23.49 1.98 11.38
C THR A 268 23.95 0.80 12.24
N GLY A 269 24.62 0.99 13.37
CA GLY A 269 25.10 -0.10 14.23
C GLY A 269 26.63 -0.10 14.28
N PRO A 270 27.28 -1.11 14.90
CA PRO A 270 28.74 -1.19 14.91
C PRO A 270 29.29 -1.24 13.47
N ALA A 271 30.43 -0.62 13.20
CA ALA A 271 31.06 -0.63 11.88
C ALA A 271 31.25 -2.06 11.34
N ASP A 272 31.57 -3.01 12.21
CA ASP A 272 31.74 -4.43 11.87
C ASP A 272 30.44 -5.13 11.43
N ALA A 273 29.28 -4.47 11.58
CA ALA A 273 28.01 -4.98 11.09
C ALA A 273 27.79 -4.69 9.59
N PHE A 274 28.62 -3.86 8.96
CA PHE A 274 28.52 -3.50 7.53
C PHE A 274 29.89 -3.72 6.88
N PRO A 275 29.97 -4.39 5.72
CA PRO A 275 31.24 -4.50 4.98
C PRO A 275 31.69 -3.16 4.39
#